data_AF-E9FPB3-F1
#
_entry.id   AF-E9FPB3-F1
#
_cell.length_a   1.000
_cell.length_b   1.000
_cell.length_c   1.000
_cell.angle_alpha   90.00
_cell.angle_beta   90.00
_cell.angle_gamma   90.00
#
_symmetry.space_group_name_H-M   'P 1'
#
loop_
_entity.id
_entity.type
_entity.pdbx_description
1 polymer ?
#
loop_
_entity_poly.entity_id
_entity_poly.type
_entity_poly.pdbx_seq_one_letter_code
_entity_poly.pdbx_strand_id
1 'polypeptide(L)'
;MNLSYPIYYDVENWEYVNKTKRAPSDTGTWVKIINKYMATMKQAGYQNVKVYSYRQLLQTRLNHPDILQHVNWVAAYTDALDWTNPHYSGEKGWQYTSSEYLKGIRGRVNVSVWY
;
A
#
# COMPACT_ATOMS: atom_id res chain seq x y z
N MET A 1 15.30 17.17 5.37
CA MET A 1 14.36 16.71 4.32
C MET A 1 12.97 16.76 4.92
N ASN A 2 12.01 17.45 4.29
CA ASN A 2 10.64 17.58 4.83
C ASN A 2 9.67 16.76 3.96
N LEU A 3 9.31 15.56 4.43
CA LEU A 3 8.34 14.69 3.77
C LEU A 3 6.99 14.87 4.47
N SER A 4 6.08 15.63 3.83
CA SER A 4 4.75 15.92 4.40
C SER A 4 3.81 14.70 4.39
N TYR A 5 4.02 13.76 3.47
CA TYR A 5 3.32 12.47 3.41
C TYR A 5 4.26 11.31 3.77
N PRO A 6 3.71 10.13 4.14
CA PRO A 6 4.54 8.97 4.46
C PRO A 6 5.38 8.48 3.29
N ILE A 7 6.47 7.78 3.62
CA ILE A 7 7.15 6.90 2.67
C ILE A 7 6.30 5.64 2.52
N TYR A 8 5.88 5.33 1.29
CA TYR A 8 5.07 4.16 1.00
C TYR A 8 5.89 3.01 0.45
N TYR A 9 5.77 1.85 1.09
CA TYR A 9 6.14 0.58 0.47
C TYR A 9 4.95 0.05 -0.32
N ASP A 10 5.06 0.12 -1.64
CA ASP A 10 4.04 -0.39 -2.56
C ASP A 10 4.18 -1.91 -2.69
N VAL A 11 3.16 -2.63 -2.21
CA VAL A 11 3.16 -4.09 -2.18
C VAL A 11 2.05 -4.62 -3.07
N GLU A 12 2.43 -5.13 -4.23
CA GLU A 12 1.55 -5.77 -5.20
C GLU A 12 1.86 -7.25 -5.39
N ASN A 13 1.00 -7.95 -6.14
CA ASN A 13 1.30 -9.28 -6.67
C ASN A 13 2.24 -9.18 -7.89
N TRP A 14 3.45 -8.68 -7.65
CA TRP A 14 4.42 -8.39 -8.70
C TRP A 14 4.84 -9.64 -9.50
N GLU A 15 5.15 -9.44 -10.78
CA GLU A 15 5.71 -10.44 -11.68
C GLU A 15 6.73 -9.75 -12.59
N TYR A 16 7.85 -10.42 -12.87
CA TYR A 16 8.81 -9.90 -13.85
C TYR A 16 8.20 -9.96 -15.25
N VAL A 17 8.56 -9.01 -16.11
CA VAL A 17 8.07 -8.95 -17.51
C VAL A 17 8.29 -10.27 -18.26
N ASN A 18 9.42 -10.94 -18.02
CA ASN A 18 9.75 -12.24 -18.63
C ASN A 18 9.17 -13.46 -17.88
N LYS A 19 8.36 -13.24 -16.83
CA LYS A 19 7.68 -14.26 -16.01
C LYS A 19 8.59 -15.25 -15.29
N THR A 20 9.89 -15.00 -15.23
CA THR A 20 10.85 -15.90 -14.55
C THR A 20 10.75 -15.83 -13.03
N LYS A 21 10.23 -14.72 -12.47
CA LYS A 21 10.02 -14.52 -11.04
C LYS A 21 8.70 -13.81 -10.78
N ARG A 22 8.09 -14.14 -9.65
CA ARG A 22 6.86 -13.52 -9.15
C ARG A 22 6.88 -13.43 -7.63
N ALA A 23 5.98 -12.61 -7.11
CA ALA A 23 5.72 -12.44 -5.70
C ALA A 23 5.58 -13.78 -4.95
N PRO A 24 6.13 -13.89 -3.72
CA PRO A 24 5.78 -14.99 -2.81
C PRO A 24 4.26 -15.07 -2.64
N SER A 25 3.73 -16.29 -2.56
CA SER A 25 2.29 -16.52 -2.44
C SER A 25 1.81 -16.61 -1.00
N ASP A 26 2.71 -16.89 -0.05
CA ASP A 26 2.38 -17.10 1.35
C ASP A 26 2.49 -15.80 2.18
N THR A 27 1.58 -15.66 3.14
CA THR A 27 1.53 -14.52 4.06
C THR A 27 2.77 -14.42 4.94
N GLY A 28 3.30 -15.55 5.42
CA GLY A 28 4.44 -15.58 6.34
C GLY A 28 5.71 -14.97 5.77
N THR A 29 5.96 -15.15 4.47
CA THR A 29 7.07 -14.51 3.76
C THR A 29 6.84 -12.99 3.65
N TRP A 30 5.63 -12.54 3.33
CA TRP A 30 5.32 -11.11 3.27
C TRP A 30 5.41 -10.40 4.63
N VAL A 31 5.01 -11.06 5.73
CA VAL A 31 5.23 -10.53 7.09
C VAL A 31 6.72 -10.23 7.31
N LYS A 32 7.61 -11.17 6.96
CA LYS A 32 9.06 -10.97 7.11
C LYS A 32 9.59 -9.85 6.22
N ILE A 33 9.16 -9.80 4.95
CA ILE A 33 9.59 -8.77 4.00
C ILE A 33 9.20 -7.38 4.47
N ILE A 34 7.91 -7.18 4.79
CA ILE A 34 7.36 -5.88 5.19
C ILE A 34 8.00 -5.45 6.51
N ASN A 35 8.05 -6.32 7.52
CA ASN A 35 8.65 -5.97 8.81
C ASN A 35 10.13 -5.63 8.69
N LYS A 36 10.87 -6.33 7.81
CA LYS A 36 12.28 -6.01 7.58
C LYS A 36 12.46 -4.63 6.94
N TYR A 37 11.61 -4.27 5.96
CA TYR A 37 11.61 -2.94 5.35
C TYR A 37 11.31 -1.86 6.41
N MET A 38 10.23 -2.04 7.18
CA MET A 38 9.83 -1.10 8.24
C MET A 38 10.93 -0.92 9.30
N ALA A 39 11.53 -2.01 9.77
CA ALA A 39 12.60 -1.97 10.77
C ALA A 39 13.84 -1.24 10.25
N THR A 40 14.22 -1.50 8.99
CA THR A 40 15.40 -0.88 8.37
C THR A 40 15.18 0.63 8.19
N MET A 41 14.02 1.05 7.71
CA MET A 41 13.69 2.47 7.55
C MET A 41 13.66 3.19 8.91
N LYS A 42 13.06 2.56 9.94
CA LYS A 42 13.06 3.08 11.31
C LYS A 42 14.47 3.24 11.87
N GLN A 43 15.34 2.24 11.67
CA GLN A 43 16.74 2.30 12.11
C GLN A 43 17.52 3.44 11.42
N ALA A 44 17.19 3.74 10.18
CA ALA A 44 17.76 4.86 9.42
C ALA A 44 17.14 6.24 9.78
N GLY A 45 16.22 6.30 10.75
CA GLY A 45 15.59 7.55 11.21
C GLY A 45 14.27 7.92 10.53
N TYR A 46 13.78 7.12 9.57
CA TYR A 46 12.50 7.34 8.92
C TYR A 46 11.37 6.70 9.72
N GLN A 47 10.62 7.52 10.46
CA GLN A 47 9.52 7.04 11.31
C GLN A 47 8.16 7.05 10.59
N ASN A 48 7.97 7.91 9.60
CA ASN A 48 6.72 8.03 8.86
C ASN A 48 6.72 7.12 7.60
N VAL A 49 6.61 5.82 7.83
CA VAL A 49 6.62 4.78 6.78
C VAL A 49 5.34 3.95 6.88
N LYS A 50 4.75 3.63 5.72
CA LYS A 50 3.45 2.93 5.59
C LYS A 50 3.47 1.95 4.42
N VAL A 51 2.50 1.05 4.40
CA VAL A 51 2.23 0.14 3.26
C VAL A 51 1.06 0.69 2.46
N TYR A 52 1.23 0.64 1.13
CA TYR A 52 0.14 0.75 0.18
C TYR A 52 -0.07 -0.60 -0.50
N SER A 53 -1.33 -0.97 -0.74
CA SER A 53 -1.70 -2.16 -1.52
C SER A 53 -3.16 -2.08 -1.97
N TYR A 54 -3.60 -3.02 -2.81
CA TYR A 54 -4.99 -3.10 -3.25
C TYR A 54 -5.83 -4.02 -2.36
N ARG A 55 -7.11 -3.66 -2.20
CA ARG A 55 -8.07 -4.29 -1.27
C ARG A 55 -8.09 -5.82 -1.36
N GLN A 56 -8.10 -6.40 -2.56
CA GLN A 56 -8.14 -7.86 -2.71
C GLN A 56 -6.90 -8.55 -2.10
N LEU A 57 -5.71 -7.96 -2.22
CA LEU A 57 -4.49 -8.52 -1.64
C LEU A 57 -4.48 -8.38 -0.11
N LEU A 58 -4.97 -7.25 0.39
CA LEU A 58 -5.16 -6.97 1.82
C LEU A 58 -6.17 -7.91 2.49
N GLN A 59 -7.19 -8.37 1.76
CA GLN A 59 -8.16 -9.36 2.24
C GLN A 59 -7.66 -10.81 2.14
N THR A 60 -6.56 -11.06 1.43
CA THR A 60 -6.04 -12.41 1.17
C THR A 60 -4.60 -12.55 1.67
N ARG A 61 -3.62 -12.41 0.78
CA ARG A 61 -2.21 -12.70 1.06
C ARG A 61 -1.61 -11.81 2.15
N LEU A 62 -2.04 -10.56 2.25
CA LEU A 62 -1.53 -9.58 3.21
C LEU A 62 -2.43 -9.43 4.44
N ASN A 63 -3.44 -10.29 4.61
CA ASN A 63 -4.36 -10.26 5.75
C ASN A 63 -3.68 -10.83 7.01
N HIS A 64 -2.83 -10.03 7.63
CA HIS A 64 -2.12 -10.38 8.86
C HIS A 64 -1.94 -9.14 9.74
N PRO A 65 -2.15 -9.22 11.07
CA PRO A 65 -2.02 -8.07 11.97
C PRO A 65 -0.69 -7.31 11.80
N ASP A 66 0.43 -8.06 11.72
CA ASP A 66 1.76 -7.46 11.57
C ASP A 66 1.96 -6.70 10.25
N ILE A 67 1.15 -6.99 9.21
CA ILE A 67 1.15 -6.24 7.95
C ILE A 67 0.16 -5.09 8.04
N LEU A 68 -1.08 -5.39 8.43
CA LEU A 68 -2.19 -4.46 8.42
C LEU A 68 -1.97 -3.26 9.35
N GLN A 69 -1.21 -3.41 10.44
CA GLN A 69 -0.83 -2.27 11.30
C GLN A 69 -0.02 -1.18 10.55
N HIS A 70 0.59 -1.51 9.41
CA HIS A 70 1.35 -0.58 8.59
C HIS A 70 0.54 0.00 7.42
N VAL A 71 -0.67 -0.51 7.15
CA VAL A 71 -1.47 -0.15 5.98
C VAL A 71 -2.37 1.04 6.29
N ASN A 72 -2.12 2.18 5.63
CA ASN A 72 -2.99 3.35 5.67
C ASN A 72 -3.33 3.95 4.31
N TRP A 73 -2.91 3.33 3.20
CA TRP A 73 -3.30 3.76 1.86
C TRP A 73 -3.73 2.54 1.04
N VAL A 74 -4.97 2.55 0.55
CA VAL A 74 -5.58 1.37 -0.08
C VAL A 74 -6.09 1.69 -1.45
N ALA A 75 -5.80 0.83 -2.42
CA ALA A 75 -6.40 0.87 -3.75
C ALA A 75 -7.69 0.05 -3.79
N ALA A 76 -8.77 0.67 -4.25
CA ALA A 76 -9.99 0.00 -4.66
C ALA A 76 -10.73 0.89 -5.64
N TYR A 77 -10.71 0.56 -6.94
CA TYR A 77 -11.40 1.32 -7.98
C TYR A 77 -12.86 0.88 -8.07
N THR A 78 -13.61 1.16 -7.00
CA THR A 78 -14.98 0.69 -6.76
C THR A 78 -15.85 1.84 -6.24
N ASP A 79 -17.18 1.65 -6.20
CA ASP A 79 -18.11 2.69 -5.75
C ASP A 79 -17.92 3.10 -4.27
N ALA A 80 -17.44 2.16 -3.45
CA ALA A 80 -17.04 2.38 -2.07
C ALA A 80 -15.82 1.53 -1.73
N LEU A 81 -15.03 1.97 -0.74
CA LEU A 81 -13.90 1.18 -0.23
C LEU A 81 -14.40 -0.12 0.43
N ASP A 82 -15.44 -0.03 1.27
CA ASP A 82 -16.08 -1.15 2.00
C ASP A 82 -15.08 -2.15 2.58
N TRP A 83 -14.04 -1.62 3.21
CA TRP A 83 -12.99 -2.38 3.85
C TRP A 83 -12.56 -1.67 5.13
N THR A 84 -12.46 -2.43 6.21
CA THR A 84 -12.05 -1.94 7.53
C THR A 84 -10.73 -2.58 7.93
N ASN A 85 -9.86 -1.77 8.54
CA ASN A 85 -8.59 -2.23 9.09
C ASN A 85 -8.60 -2.04 10.62
N PRO A 86 -8.83 -3.10 11.42
CA PRO A 86 -8.84 -2.97 12.87
C PRO A 86 -7.44 -2.73 13.47
N HIS A 87 -6.37 -2.86 12.68
CA HIS A 87 -4.98 -2.77 13.13
C HIS A 87 -4.34 -1.39 12.93
N TYR A 88 -5.02 -0.47 12.24
CA TYR A 88 -4.55 0.90 12.02
C TYR A 88 -5.63 1.91 12.38
N SER A 89 -5.25 2.98 13.07
CA SER A 89 -6.09 4.13 13.37
C SER A 89 -5.34 5.43 13.07
N GLY A 90 -6.05 6.43 12.57
CA GLY A 90 -5.50 7.72 12.13
C GLY A 90 -5.83 8.06 10.69
N GLU A 91 -5.17 9.09 10.16
CA GLU A 91 -5.30 9.57 8.79
C GLU A 91 -4.93 8.47 7.78
N LYS A 92 -5.77 8.29 6.75
CA LYS A 92 -5.63 7.25 5.73
C LYS A 92 -6.07 7.73 4.36
N GLY A 93 -5.54 7.09 3.32
CA GLY A 93 -5.88 7.34 1.93
C GLY A 93 -6.69 6.19 1.33
N TRP A 94 -7.65 6.53 0.47
CA TRP A 94 -8.27 5.60 -0.46
C TRP A 94 -8.00 6.05 -1.88
N GLN A 95 -7.24 5.27 -2.64
CA GLN A 95 -7.07 5.46 -4.07
C GLN A 95 -8.27 4.85 -4.81
N TYR A 96 -9.20 5.73 -5.19
CA TYR A 96 -10.49 5.37 -5.74
C TYR A 96 -10.49 5.30 -7.28
N THR A 97 -9.46 5.81 -7.95
CA THR A 97 -9.38 5.80 -9.42
C THR A 97 -7.95 5.75 -9.94
N SER A 98 -7.80 5.17 -11.13
CA SER A 98 -6.60 5.22 -11.97
C SER A 98 -6.89 5.80 -13.37
N SER A 99 -8.05 6.42 -13.54
CA SER A 99 -8.57 6.84 -14.84
C SER A 99 -9.08 8.27 -14.87
N GLU A 100 -8.70 9.09 -13.89
CA GLU A 100 -9.07 10.50 -13.88
C GLU A 100 -8.28 11.29 -14.94
N TYR A 101 -8.83 12.41 -15.39
CA TYR A 101 -8.12 13.38 -16.23
C TYR A 101 -8.05 14.73 -15.54
N LEU A 102 -6.83 15.22 -15.31
CA LEU A 102 -6.60 16.50 -14.63
C LEU A 102 -5.97 17.52 -15.59
N LYS A 103 -6.43 18.77 -15.49
CA LYS A 103 -5.87 19.89 -16.26
C LYS A 103 -4.36 19.99 -16.02
N GLY A 104 -3.58 20.07 -17.10
CA GLY A 104 -2.12 20.13 -17.04
C GLY A 104 -1.41 18.77 -17.09
N ILE A 105 -2.13 17.65 -17.05
CA ILE A 105 -1.55 16.31 -17.16
C ILE A 105 -2.09 15.62 -18.42
N ARG A 106 -1.19 15.01 -19.21
CA ARG A 106 -1.57 14.18 -20.36
C ARG A 106 -1.77 12.73 -19.92
N GLY A 107 -2.90 12.14 -20.30
CA GLY A 107 -3.24 10.76 -19.96
C GLY A 107 -3.96 10.65 -18.61
N ARG A 108 -4.12 9.40 -18.16
CA ARG A 108 -4.87 9.05 -16.96
C ARG A 108 -4.05 9.30 -15.70
N VAL A 109 -4.73 9.67 -14.61
CA VAL A 109 -4.13 9.99 -13.31
C VAL A 109 -4.76 9.14 -12.21
N ASN A 110 -3.90 8.67 -11.30
CA ASN A 110 -4.34 8.04 -10.06
C ASN A 110 -4.72 9.12 -9.05
N VAL A 111 -5.92 9.03 -8.47
CA VAL A 111 -6.40 10.00 -7.48
C VAL A 111 -6.87 9.27 -6.23
N SER A 112 -6.59 9.89 -5.09
CA SER A 112 -6.99 9.40 -3.77
C SER A 112 -7.71 10.47 -2.97
N VAL A 113 -8.60 10.04 -2.10
CA VAL A 113 -9.15 10.86 -1.02
C VAL A 113 -8.42 10.52 0.29
N TRP A 114 -8.11 11.53 1.08
CA TRP A 114 -7.41 11.40 2.37
C TRP A 114 -8.33 11.87 3.51
N TYR A 115 -8.48 11.05 4.56
CA TYR A 115 -9.47 11.23 5.63
C TYR A 115 -9.12 10.52 6.96
#